data_AF-A0A819E958-F1
#
_entry.id   AF-A0A819E958-F1
#
_cell.length_a   1.000
_cell.length_b   1.000
_cell.length_c   1.000
_cell.angle_alpha   90.00
_cell.angle_beta   90.00
_cell.angle_gamma   90.00
#
_symmetry.space_group_name_H-M   'P 1'
#
loop_
_entity.id
_entity.type
_entity.pdbx_description
1 polymer ?
#
loop_
_entity_poly.entity_id
_entity_poly.type
_entity_poly.pdbx_seq_one_letter_code
_entity_poly.pdbx_strand_id
1 'polypeptide(L)'
;MRSIAKGDNSLFKRLETAGIQPNDYISFFGLRQYDILMGVLVTETIFVHSKLMIVDDRMAICGSANINDRSLLGERDSELCVVINDIEEEQCLFNGRSVRVGKITNYTDKPKLKDTDPHQAHEKLKNILGLVVDYPIYFLDEENYLPSLRTREGISY
;
A
#
# COMPACT_ATOMS: atom_id res chain seq x y z
N MET A 1 8.49 10.27 6.52
CA MET A 1 8.96 9.44 7.66
C MET A 1 8.33 9.74 9.01
N ARG A 2 7.88 10.98 9.31
CA ARG A 2 7.36 11.32 10.65
C ARG A 2 6.23 10.41 11.16
N SER A 3 5.29 10.06 10.29
CA SER A 3 4.18 9.17 10.66
C SER A 3 4.57 7.71 10.82
N ILE A 4 5.64 7.26 10.14
CA ILE A 4 6.03 5.84 10.06
C ILE A 4 7.09 5.51 11.11
N ALA A 5 8.28 6.12 11.02
CA ALA A 5 9.46 5.71 11.80
C ALA A 5 10.28 6.84 12.44
N LYS A 6 10.08 8.11 12.05
CA LYS A 6 10.89 9.24 12.55
C LYS A 6 10.16 10.04 13.64
N GLY A 7 10.69 10.03 14.86
CA GLY A 7 10.17 10.79 16.01
C GLY A 7 9.31 9.97 16.97
N ASP A 8 9.13 10.48 18.19
CA ASP A 8 8.54 9.74 19.31
C ASP A 8 7.07 9.33 19.10
N ASN A 9 6.35 10.14 18.31
CA ASN A 9 4.95 9.87 17.97
C ASN A 9 4.77 9.01 16.71
N SER A 10 5.86 8.57 16.09
CA SER A 10 5.81 7.71 14.90
C SER A 10 5.24 6.32 15.25
N LEU A 11 4.64 5.67 14.26
CA LEU A 11 4.04 4.35 14.44
C LEU A 11 5.03 3.32 14.99
N PHE A 12 6.23 3.22 14.40
CA PHE A 12 7.25 2.27 14.82
C PHE A 12 7.68 2.54 16.25
N LYS A 13 7.98 3.81 16.59
CA LYS A 13 8.43 4.15 17.94
C LYS A 13 7.37 3.84 18.99
N ARG A 14 6.09 4.03 18.68
CA ARG A 14 4.98 3.68 19.58
C ARG A 14 4.85 2.16 19.77
N LEU A 15 4.99 1.38 18.70
CA LEU A 15 4.97 -0.08 18.78
C LEU A 15 6.16 -0.63 19.58
N GLU A 16 7.37 -0.15 19.29
CA GLU A 16 8.58 -0.51 20.03
C GLU A 16 8.49 -0.15 21.52
N THR A 17 7.95 1.03 21.84
CA THR A 17 7.71 1.46 23.24
C THR A 17 6.72 0.55 23.95
N ALA A 18 5.77 -0.04 23.23
CA ALA A 18 4.86 -1.05 23.76
C ALA A 18 5.47 -2.47 23.81
N GLY A 19 6.75 -2.64 23.44
CA GLY A 19 7.42 -3.93 23.38
C GLY A 19 7.02 -4.79 22.17
N ILE A 20 6.39 -4.20 21.16
CA ILE A 20 5.93 -4.90 19.94
C ILE A 20 6.96 -4.67 18.83
N GLN A 21 7.40 -5.75 18.19
CA GLN A 21 8.26 -5.66 17.00
C GLN A 21 7.41 -5.24 15.80
N PRO A 22 7.62 -4.05 15.20
CA PRO A 22 6.73 -3.55 14.14
C PRO A 22 6.66 -4.47 12.92
N ASN A 23 7.79 -5.06 12.53
CA ASN A 23 7.91 -5.88 11.32
C ASN A 23 7.08 -7.18 11.37
N ASP A 24 6.64 -7.62 12.55
CA ASP A 24 5.76 -8.78 12.69
C ASP A 24 4.29 -8.46 12.32
N TYR A 25 3.94 -7.17 12.24
CA TYR A 25 2.54 -6.71 12.11
C TYR A 25 2.32 -5.74 10.95
N ILE A 26 3.33 -4.97 10.54
CA ILE A 26 3.20 -3.98 9.48
C ILE A 26 4.40 -3.99 8.55
N SER A 27 4.14 -3.84 7.25
CA SER A 27 5.16 -3.71 6.21
C SER A 27 4.78 -2.60 5.24
N PHE A 28 5.79 -1.92 4.70
CA PHE A 28 5.61 -0.81 3.76
C PHE A 28 6.29 -1.15 2.45
N PHE A 29 5.57 -0.97 1.34
CA PHE A 29 6.06 -1.28 0.01
C PHE A 29 5.83 -0.12 -0.96
N GLY A 30 6.69 -0.04 -1.97
CA GLY A 30 6.49 0.74 -3.18
C GLY A 30 6.26 -0.17 -4.39
N LEU A 31 5.97 0.44 -5.53
CA LEU A 31 5.89 -0.26 -6.80
C LEU A 31 6.96 0.29 -7.77
N ARG A 32 7.65 -0.60 -8.48
CA ARG A 32 8.69 -0.25 -9.46
C ARG A 32 8.67 -1.20 -10.63
N GLN A 33 8.92 -0.67 -11.83
CA GLN A 33 9.06 -1.44 -13.05
C GLN A 33 10.37 -1.10 -13.75
N TYR A 34 10.79 -1.98 -14.66
CA TYR A 34 11.88 -1.74 -15.59
C TYR A 34 11.46 -2.14 -17.01
N ASP A 35 12.13 -1.58 -18.00
CA ASP A 35 11.96 -1.93 -19.41
C ASP A 35 13.23 -1.59 -20.20
N ILE A 36 13.28 -1.93 -21.49
CA ILE A 36 14.37 -1.57 -22.40
C ILE A 36 13.88 -0.48 -23.35
N LEU A 37 14.46 0.73 -23.23
CA LEU A 37 14.20 1.85 -24.12
C LEU A 37 15.41 2.11 -25.01
N MET A 38 15.24 1.98 -26.33
CA MET A 38 16.31 2.19 -27.32
C MET A 38 17.57 1.34 -27.05
N GLY A 39 17.39 0.11 -26.61
CA GLY A 39 18.48 -0.82 -26.27
C GLY A 39 19.12 -0.58 -24.90
N VAL A 40 18.61 0.36 -24.10
CA VAL A 40 19.11 0.68 -22.75
C VAL A 40 18.10 0.26 -21.69
N LEU A 41 18.57 -0.43 -20.65
CA LEU A 41 17.75 -0.79 -19.49
C LEU A 41 17.38 0.48 -18.71
N VAL A 42 16.09 0.70 -18.50
CA VAL A 42 15.53 1.81 -17.72
C VAL A 42 14.64 1.27 -16.60
N THR A 43 14.52 2.00 -15.50
CA THR A 43 13.60 1.67 -14.40
C THR A 43 12.91 2.92 -13.87
N GLU A 44 11.64 2.79 -13.53
CA GLU A 44 10.85 3.88 -12.96
C GLU A 44 9.90 3.36 -11.87
N THR A 45 9.58 4.23 -10.92
CA THR A 45 8.55 3.96 -9.92
C THR A 45 7.17 3.95 -10.55
N ILE A 46 6.32 3.02 -10.12
CA ILE A 46 4.90 3.07 -10.45
C ILE A 46 4.22 3.95 -9.40
N PHE A 47 3.61 5.03 -9.86
CA PHE A 47 2.94 5.98 -8.99
C PHE A 47 1.64 5.39 -8.41
N VAL A 48 1.67 5.08 -7.11
CA VAL A 48 0.50 4.56 -6.38
C VAL A 48 -0.46 5.70 -6.09
N HIS A 49 -1.42 5.92 -7.00
CA HIS A 49 -2.46 6.94 -6.83
C HIS A 49 -3.73 6.42 -6.14
N SER A 50 -3.81 5.13 -5.84
CA SER A 50 -4.97 4.51 -5.20
C SER A 50 -5.24 5.09 -3.81
N LYS A 51 -6.51 5.28 -3.48
CA LYS A 51 -7.00 5.50 -2.12
C LYS A 51 -8.01 4.40 -1.81
N LEU A 52 -7.47 3.28 -1.36
CA LEU A 52 -8.18 2.02 -1.16
C LEU A 52 -7.74 1.41 0.17
N MET A 53 -8.71 0.96 0.96
CA MET A 53 -8.50 0.17 2.16
C MET A 53 -9.34 -1.09 2.05
N ILE A 54 -8.75 -2.25 2.32
CA ILE A 54 -9.45 -3.53 2.43
C ILE A 54 -9.28 -4.00 3.87
N VAL A 55 -10.37 -4.43 4.49
CA VAL A 55 -10.40 -4.86 5.89
C VAL A 55 -11.04 -6.25 5.97
N ASP A 56 -10.30 -7.17 6.57
CA ASP A 56 -10.72 -8.55 6.88
C ASP A 56 -11.33 -9.32 5.69
N ASP A 57 -10.96 -8.96 4.46
CA ASP A 57 -11.56 -9.48 3.22
C ASP A 57 -13.09 -9.36 3.17
N ARG A 58 -13.70 -8.40 3.89
CA ARG A 58 -15.17 -8.24 3.99
C ARG A 58 -15.65 -6.84 3.70
N MET A 59 -14.77 -5.86 3.85
CA MET A 59 -15.08 -4.46 3.64
C MET A 59 -13.99 -3.83 2.78
N ALA A 60 -14.41 -2.98 1.86
CA ALA A 60 -13.51 -2.08 1.14
C ALA A 60 -13.99 -0.64 1.25
N ILE A 61 -13.05 0.28 1.42
CA ILE A 61 -13.29 1.72 1.30
C ILE A 61 -12.47 2.19 0.10
N CYS A 62 -13.12 2.80 -0.88
CA CYS A 62 -12.44 3.40 -2.03
C CYS A 62 -12.99 4.80 -2.33
N GLY A 63 -12.12 5.67 -2.83
CA GLY A 63 -12.51 7.06 -3.09
C GLY A 63 -11.37 7.96 -3.50
N SER A 64 -11.54 9.25 -3.27
CA SER A 64 -10.55 10.29 -3.59
C SER A 64 -9.66 10.67 -2.40
N ALA A 65 -10.10 10.40 -1.15
CA ALA A 65 -9.44 10.87 0.07
C ALA A 65 -8.10 10.18 0.34
N ASN A 66 -7.01 10.96 0.38
CA ASN A 66 -5.70 10.47 0.83
C ASN A 66 -5.68 10.31 2.36
N ILE A 67 -4.75 9.50 2.89
CA ILE A 67 -4.51 9.42 4.34
C ILE A 67 -3.68 10.62 4.79
N ASN A 68 -4.32 11.79 4.90
CA ASN A 68 -3.74 13.02 5.44
C ASN A 68 -4.83 13.99 5.89
N ASP A 69 -4.44 15.02 6.65
CA ASP A 69 -5.35 16.03 7.17
C ASP A 69 -6.06 16.85 6.08
N ARG A 70 -5.43 17.01 4.91
CA ARG A 70 -6.03 17.76 3.78
C ARG A 70 -7.30 17.07 3.27
N SER A 71 -7.30 15.74 3.21
CA SER A 71 -8.44 14.95 2.77
C SER A 71 -9.38 14.56 3.93
N LEU A 72 -8.87 14.35 5.16
CA LEU A 72 -9.66 13.72 6.24
C LEU A 72 -10.29 14.69 7.26
N LEU A 73 -9.87 15.95 7.35
CA LEU A 73 -10.45 16.91 8.30
C LEU A 73 -11.82 17.45 7.88
N GLY A 74 -12.22 17.28 6.62
CA GLY A 74 -13.52 17.73 6.09
C GLY A 74 -13.64 19.24 5.84
N GLU A 75 -12.86 20.07 6.51
CA GLU A 75 -12.84 21.54 6.32
C GLU A 75 -11.89 22.01 5.21
N ARG A 76 -11.20 21.08 4.54
CA ARG A 76 -10.17 21.37 3.53
C ARG A 76 -10.64 20.94 2.14
N ASP A 77 -10.10 19.86 1.59
CA ASP A 77 -10.52 19.38 0.26
C ASP A 77 -11.88 18.69 0.36
N SER A 78 -12.70 18.85 -0.69
CA SER A 78 -13.93 18.06 -0.84
C SER A 78 -13.58 16.67 -1.38
N GLU A 79 -13.98 15.63 -0.65
CA GLU A 79 -13.66 14.25 -0.98
C GLU A 79 -14.93 13.40 -1.10
N LEU A 80 -14.89 12.34 -1.89
CA LEU A 80 -15.95 11.34 -1.97
C LEU A 80 -15.37 9.95 -1.75
N CYS A 81 -16.00 9.17 -0.88
CA CYS A 81 -15.65 7.78 -0.62
C CYS A 81 -16.90 6.91 -0.61
N VAL A 82 -16.74 5.66 -1.02
CA VAL A 82 -17.75 4.61 -0.93
C VAL A 82 -17.24 3.54 0.03
N VAL A 83 -18.12 3.10 0.93
CA VAL A 83 -17.90 1.92 1.77
C VAL A 83 -18.67 0.77 1.14
N ILE A 84 -17.96 -0.31 0.83
CA ILE A 84 -18.52 -1.51 0.25
C ILE A 84 -18.39 -2.62 1.28
N ASN A 85 -19.53 -3.18 1.67
CA ASN A 85 -19.62 -4.33 2.56
C ASN A 85 -20.05 -5.54 1.74
N ASP A 86 -19.34 -6.65 1.90
CA ASP A 86 -19.84 -7.91 1.37
C ASP A 86 -21.06 -8.39 2.14
N ILE A 87 -22.05 -8.81 1.36
CA ILE A 87 -23.24 -9.51 1.86
C ILE A 87 -23.13 -11.02 1.67
N GLU A 88 -22.24 -11.46 0.78
CA GLU A 88 -21.98 -12.87 0.51
C GLU A 88 -20.64 -13.27 1.10
N GLU A 89 -20.66 -14.29 1.96
CA GLU A 89 -19.47 -14.84 2.57
C GLU A 89 -19.16 -16.25 2.05
N GLU A 90 -17.87 -16.58 1.98
CA GLU A 90 -17.38 -17.94 1.73
C GLU A 90 -16.43 -18.39 2.84
N GLN A 91 -16.32 -19.70 3.00
CA GLN A 91 -15.47 -20.28 4.04
C GLN A 91 -14.03 -20.41 3.53
N CYS A 92 -13.10 -19.78 4.24
CA CYS A 92 -11.66 -19.88 3.98
C CYS A 92 -10.88 -20.23 5.25
N LEU A 93 -9.58 -20.51 5.10
CA LEU A 93 -8.66 -20.72 6.21
C LEU A 93 -7.81 -19.46 6.41
N PHE A 94 -7.90 -18.86 7.58
CA PHE A 94 -7.05 -17.74 7.99
C PHE A 94 -6.28 -18.12 9.25
N ASN A 95 -4.94 -18.10 9.16
CA ASN A 95 -4.04 -18.55 10.23
C ASN A 95 -4.43 -19.94 10.80
N GLY A 96 -4.76 -20.88 9.91
CA GLY A 96 -5.17 -22.25 10.27
C GLY A 96 -6.57 -22.38 10.89
N ARG A 97 -7.36 -21.31 10.98
CA ARG A 97 -8.73 -21.31 11.50
C ARG A 97 -9.72 -21.08 10.37
N SER A 98 -10.83 -21.83 10.39
CA SER A 98 -11.95 -21.59 9.48
C SER A 98 -12.57 -20.23 9.79
N VAL A 99 -12.52 -19.31 8.83
CA VAL A 99 -13.16 -18.00 8.90
C VAL A 99 -14.08 -17.83 7.70
N ARG A 100 -15.04 -16.92 7.83
CA ARG A 100 -15.87 -16.49 6.69
C ARG A 100 -15.29 -15.21 6.13
N VAL A 101 -15.06 -15.12 4.83
CA VAL A 101 -14.57 -13.92 4.15
C VAL A 101 -15.57 -13.48 3.10
N GLY A 102 -15.60 -12.20 2.80
CA GLY A 102 -16.43 -11.66 1.74
C GLY A 102 -15.88 -12.01 0.36
N LYS A 103 -16.75 -11.99 -0.66
CA LYS A 103 -16.38 -12.28 -2.05
C LYS A 103 -15.86 -11.06 -2.82
N ILE A 104 -15.82 -9.86 -2.25
CA ILE A 104 -15.40 -8.64 -2.95
C ILE A 104 -13.92 -8.69 -3.35
N THR A 105 -13.11 -9.46 -2.60
CA THR A 105 -11.73 -9.76 -2.97
C THR A 105 -11.65 -10.73 -4.14
N ASN A 106 -12.70 -11.52 -4.39
CA ASN A 106 -12.81 -12.48 -5.51
C ASN A 106 -13.09 -11.80 -6.87
N TYR A 107 -13.15 -10.46 -6.97
CA TYR A 107 -12.95 -9.79 -8.26
C TYR A 107 -11.49 -9.93 -8.78
N THR A 108 -10.58 -10.48 -7.96
CA THR A 108 -9.29 -11.03 -8.41
C THR A 108 -9.35 -12.52 -8.83
N ASP A 109 -10.47 -13.22 -8.60
CA ASP A 109 -10.70 -14.62 -9.00
C ASP A 109 -11.37 -14.73 -10.38
N LYS A 110 -10.74 -14.15 -11.40
CA LYS A 110 -10.78 -14.88 -12.67
C LYS A 110 -10.10 -16.23 -12.41
N PRO A 111 -10.61 -17.37 -12.92
CA PRO A 111 -9.99 -18.66 -12.69
C PRO A 111 -8.52 -18.52 -13.05
N LYS A 112 -7.66 -18.72 -12.03
CA LYS A 112 -6.27 -18.30 -12.09
C LYS A 112 -5.66 -19.03 -13.28
N LEU A 113 -4.85 -18.34 -14.06
CA LEU A 113 -4.32 -18.95 -15.28
C LEU A 113 -3.57 -20.25 -14.97
N LYS A 114 -2.96 -20.36 -13.78
CA LYS A 114 -2.34 -21.60 -13.28
C LYS A 114 -3.31 -22.80 -13.17
N ASP A 115 -4.60 -22.54 -12.94
CA ASP A 115 -5.63 -23.55 -12.70
C ASP A 115 -6.38 -23.89 -14.01
N THR A 116 -6.40 -22.98 -14.99
CA THR A 116 -7.07 -23.17 -16.30
C THR A 116 -6.14 -23.55 -17.44
N ASP A 117 -4.94 -22.98 -17.47
CA ASP A 117 -3.89 -23.28 -18.46
C ASP A 117 -2.51 -23.12 -17.79
N PRO A 118 -2.04 -24.16 -17.07
CA PRO A 118 -0.77 -24.14 -16.36
C PRO A 118 0.43 -23.82 -17.26
N HIS A 119 0.36 -24.18 -18.54
CA HIS A 119 1.43 -23.98 -19.51
C HIS A 119 1.52 -22.51 -19.94
N GLN A 120 0.37 -21.88 -20.25
CA GLN A 120 0.31 -20.44 -20.52
C GLN A 120 0.62 -19.62 -19.26
N ALA A 121 0.23 -20.09 -18.07
CA ALA A 121 0.61 -19.47 -16.81
C ALA A 121 2.12 -19.48 -16.62
N HIS A 122 2.77 -20.62 -16.87
CA HIS A 122 4.22 -20.76 -16.75
C HIS A 122 4.96 -19.86 -17.75
N GLU A 123 4.50 -19.75 -19.00
CA GLU A 123 5.06 -18.83 -19.99
C GLU A 123 4.88 -17.34 -19.62
N LYS A 124 3.74 -16.96 -19.04
CA LYS A 124 3.54 -15.58 -18.56
C LYS A 124 4.33 -15.28 -17.28
N LEU A 125 4.49 -16.27 -16.39
CA LEU A 125 5.24 -16.15 -15.14
C LEU A 125 6.76 -16.06 -15.36
N LYS A 126 7.30 -16.65 -16.44
CA LYS A 126 8.71 -16.45 -16.84
C LYS A 126 9.06 -14.97 -17.06
N ASN A 127 8.06 -14.12 -17.30
CA ASN A 127 8.22 -12.67 -17.53
C ASN A 127 7.77 -11.79 -16.35
N ILE A 128 7.34 -12.38 -15.23
CA ILE A 128 6.93 -11.64 -14.02
C ILE A 128 7.92 -11.95 -12.91
N LEU A 129 8.76 -10.96 -12.55
CA LEU A 129 9.15 -10.78 -11.15
C LEU A 129 8.45 -9.52 -10.67
N GLY A 130 7.67 -9.65 -9.60
CA GLY A 130 6.64 -8.68 -9.20
C GLY A 130 7.12 -7.24 -9.09
N LEU A 131 6.16 -6.33 -9.15
CA LEU A 131 6.41 -4.88 -9.11
C LEU A 131 6.66 -4.36 -7.68
N VAL A 132 6.42 -5.18 -6.66
CA VAL A 132 6.49 -4.82 -5.24
C VAL A 132 7.95 -4.76 -4.79
N VAL A 133 8.34 -3.64 -4.20
CA VAL A 133 9.66 -3.43 -3.61
C VAL A 133 9.52 -2.91 -2.19
N ASP A 134 10.45 -3.26 -1.29
CA ASP A 134 10.47 -2.71 0.07
C ASP A 134 10.56 -1.19 0.03
N TYR A 135 9.74 -0.52 0.84
CA TYR A 135 9.83 0.93 0.98
C TYR A 135 11.05 1.27 1.84
N PRO A 136 11.96 2.15 1.38
CA PRO A 136 13.19 2.45 2.12
C PRO A 136 12.90 3.39 3.30
N ILE A 137 12.42 2.85 4.43
CA ILE A 137 11.99 3.57 5.65
C ILE A 137 13.08 4.47 6.26
N TYR A 138 14.35 4.23 5.94
CA TYR A 138 15.50 5.00 6.44
C TYR A 138 16.19 5.84 5.36
N PHE A 139 15.54 6.06 4.21
CA PHE A 139 16.10 6.92 3.17
C PHE A 139 16.29 8.36 3.66
N LEU A 140 17.54 8.84 3.63
CA LEU A 140 17.95 10.17 4.09
C LEU A 140 17.57 10.47 5.56
N ASP A 141 17.56 9.46 6.43
CA ASP A 141 17.07 9.58 7.82
C ASP A 141 17.76 10.72 8.59
N GLU A 142 19.04 10.97 8.33
CA GLU A 142 19.83 11.99 9.01
C GLU A 142 19.49 13.42 8.57
N GLU A 143 18.74 13.58 7.47
CA GLU A 143 18.44 14.89 6.88
C GLU A 143 17.18 15.55 7.45
N ASN A 144 17.14 16.88 7.37
CA ASN A 144 15.94 17.66 7.66
C ASN A 144 15.14 17.93 6.38
N TYR A 145 13.99 17.28 6.25
CA TYR A 145 13.11 17.40 5.08
C TYR A 145 12.24 18.66 5.07
N LEU A 146 12.33 19.53 6.10
CA LEU A 146 11.58 20.77 6.09
C LEU A 146 12.25 21.76 5.13
N PRO A 147 11.46 22.46 4.30
CA PRO A 147 12.00 23.53 3.47
C PRO A 147 12.66 24.58 4.35
N SER A 148 13.78 25.13 3.87
CA SER A 148 14.47 26.21 4.59
C SER A 148 13.50 27.38 4.81
N LEU A 149 13.51 27.96 6.01
CA LEU A 149 12.67 29.12 6.36
C LEU A 149 12.88 30.34 5.44
N ARG A 150 13.96 30.34 4.65
CA ARG A 150 14.25 31.39 3.65
C ARG A 150 13.60 31.14 2.29
N THR A 151 12.89 30.02 2.11
CA THR A 151 12.20 29.65 0.86
C THR A 151 10.71 29.92 0.97
N ARG A 152 10.03 30.07 -0.17
CA ARG A 152 8.57 30.30 -0.20
C ARG A 152 7.81 29.16 0.52
N GLU A 153 8.30 27.94 0.33
CA GLU A 153 7.79 26.71 0.92
C GLU A 153 8.01 26.71 2.45
N GLY A 154 9.13 27.24 2.93
CA GLY A 154 9.43 27.38 4.37
C GLY A 154 8.64 28.47 5.08
N ILE A 155 8.19 29.50 4.36
CA ILE A 155 7.33 30.56 4.90
C ILE A 155 5.87 30.10 5.02
N SER A 156 5.47 29.09 4.24
CA SER A 156 4.10 28.55 4.22
C SER A 156 3.84 27.44 5.25
N TYR A 157 4.86 27.09 6.05
CA TYR A 157 4.86 25.98 7.01
C TYR A 157 4.56 26.43 8.43
#